data_AF-V7AMP6-F1
#
_entry.id   AF-V7AMP6-F1
#
_cell.length_a   1.000
_cell.length_b   1.000
_cell.length_c   1.000
_cell.angle_alpha   90.00
_cell.angle_beta   90.00
_cell.angle_gamma   90.00
#
_symmetry.space_group_name_H-M   'P 1'
#
loop_
_entity.id
_entity.type
_entity.pdbx_description
1 polymer ?
#
loop_
_entity_poly.entity_id
_entity_poly.type
_entity_poly.pdbx_seq_one_letter_code
_entity_poly.pdbx_strand_id
1 'polypeptide(L)' 'MKKGVWAAIVRCIWEHRNNVIFRQRVPDSEEILQAAQLLSWLWLKHRESTFSYYFSDWLLNPIQCLLCVR' A
#
# COMPACT_ATOMS: atom_id res chain seq x y z
N MET A 1 -11.58 -2.80 -5.68
CA MET A 1 -10.35 -2.78 -4.85
C MET A 1 -10.74 -2.90 -3.39
N LYS A 2 -10.10 -3.76 -2.58
CA LYS A 2 -10.46 -3.94 -1.16
C LYS A 2 -10.32 -2.61 -0.40
N LYS A 3 -11.29 -2.29 0.48
CA LYS A 3 -11.37 -1.00 1.19
C LYS A 3 -10.08 -0.67 1.95
N GLY A 4 -9.43 -1.68 2.56
CA GLY A 4 -8.18 -1.51 3.29
C GLY A 4 -6.99 -1.11 2.41
N VAL A 5 -6.90 -1.68 1.21
CA VAL A 5 -5.83 -1.36 0.25
C VAL A 5 -6.00 0.06 -0.28
N TRP A 6 -7.23 0.47 -0.60
CA TRP A 6 -7.51 1.84 -1.00
C TRP A 6 -7.20 2.84 0.11
N ALA A 7 -7.61 2.55 1.35
CA ALA A 7 -7.30 3.41 2.50
C ALA A 7 -5.79 3.54 2.73
N ALA A 8 -5.02 2.44 2.58
CA ALA A 8 -3.56 2.48 2.69
C ALA A 8 -2.93 3.37 1.62
N ILE A 9 -3.33 3.23 0.36
CA ILE A 9 -2.80 4.03 -0.76
C ILE A 9 -3.11 5.52 -0.55
N VAL A 10 -4.37 5.87 -0.25
CA VAL A 10 -4.78 7.26 -0.03
C VAL A 10 -4.04 7.86 1.17
N ARG A 11 -3.83 7.08 2.23
CA ARG A 11 -3.05 7.52 3.40
C ARG A 11 -1.61 7.86 3.01
N CYS A 12 -0.93 7.00 2.23
CA CYS A 12 0.44 7.27 1.80
C CYS A 12 0.54 8.56 0.96
N ILE A 13 -0.39 8.76 0.03
CA ILE A 13 -0.46 9.99 -0.78
C ILE A 13 -0.68 11.22 0.12
N TRP A 14 -1.63 11.13 1.05
CA TRP A 14 -1.95 12.24 1.97
C TRP A 14 -0.77 12.58 2.89
N GLU A 15 -0.10 11.57 3.45
CA GLU A 15 1.05 11.73 4.33
C GLU A 15 2.25 12.33 3.58
N HIS A 16 2.52 11.86 2.35
CA HIS A 16 3.57 12.43 1.51
C HIS A 16 3.30 13.89 1.16
N ARG A 17 2.06 14.20 0.74
CA ARG A 17 1.66 15.59 0.46
C ARG A 17 1.86 16.49 1.67
N ASN A 18 1.54 16.03 2.87
CA ASN A 18 1.77 16.78 4.10
C ASN A 18 3.26 16.96 4.39
N ASN A 19 4.10 15.95 4.13
CA ASN A 19 5.55 16.10 4.28
C ASN A 19 6.11 17.14 3.30
N VAL A 20 5.61 17.20 2.07
CA VAL A 20 6.02 18.22 1.09
C VAL A 20 5.60 19.62 1.56
N ILE A 21 4.34 19.81 1.93
CA ILE A 21 3.79 21.13 2.29
C ILE A 21 4.35 21.63 3.63
N PHE A 22 4.34 20.79 4.66
CA PHE A 22 4.63 21.21 6.03
C PHE A 22 6.07 20.94 6.48
N ARG A 23 6.80 20.03 5.79
CA ARG A 23 8.17 19.65 6.16
C ARG A 23 9.20 19.92 5.06
N GLN A 24 8.81 20.64 4.01
CA GLN A 24 9.67 21.00 2.87
C GLN A 24 10.40 19.79 2.26
N ARG A 25 9.80 18.60 2.32
CA ARG A 25 10.34 17.44 1.61
C ARG A 25 10.16 17.61 0.11
N VAL A 26 11.06 17.01 -0.65
CA VAL A 26 10.94 16.94 -2.12
C VAL A 26 9.88 15.91 -2.49
N PRO A 27 9.00 16.19 -3.47
CA PRO A 27 8.10 15.18 -4.02
C PRO A 27 8.88 14.00 -4.61
N ASP A 28 8.56 12.78 -4.17
CA ASP A 28 9.15 11.55 -4.68
C ASP A 28 8.04 10.53 -4.89
N SER A 29 7.70 10.26 -6.14
CA SER A 29 6.63 9.31 -6.48
C SER A 29 7.01 7.86 -6.21
N GLU A 30 8.31 7.54 -6.25
CA GLU A 30 8.81 6.20 -5.98
C GLU A 30 8.70 5.89 -4.48
N GLU A 31 9.05 6.85 -3.62
CA GLU A 31 8.83 6.74 -2.17
C GLU A 31 7.34 6.48 -1.85
N ILE A 32 6.43 7.22 -2.50
CA ILE A 32 4.98 7.03 -2.32
C ILE A 32 4.56 5.63 -2.77
N LEU A 33 5.03 5.17 -3.92
CA LEU A 33 4.68 3.85 -4.46
C LEU A 33 5.15 2.73 -3.53
N GLN A 34 6.41 2.78 -3.08
CA GLN A 34 6.99 1.78 -2.18
C GLN A 34 6.26 1.75 -0.83
N ALA A 35 5.97 2.93 -0.26
CA ALA A 35 5.19 3.03 0.97
C ALA A 35 3.77 2.48 0.79
N ALA A 36 3.11 2.79 -0.33
CA ALA A 36 1.77 2.29 -0.63
C ALA A 36 1.76 0.76 -0.83
N GLN A 37 2.75 0.20 -1.51
CA GLN A 37 2.91 -1.25 -1.69
C GLN A 37 3.09 -1.94 -0.34
N LEU A 38 4.01 -1.45 0.50
CA LEU A 38 4.28 -2.03 1.82
C LEU A 38 3.05 -1.93 2.74
N LEU A 39 2.45 -0.74 2.85
CA LEU A 39 1.34 -0.52 3.77
C LEU A 39 0.09 -1.30 3.35
N SER A 40 -0.21 -1.37 2.06
CA SER A 40 -1.34 -2.16 1.55
C SER A 40 -1.13 -3.66 1.79
N TRP A 41 0.07 -4.19 1.59
CA TRP A 41 0.40 -5.57 1.92
C TRP A 41 0.28 -5.86 3.41
N LEU A 42 0.82 -5.00 4.27
CA LEU A 42 0.70 -5.14 5.73
C LEU A 42 -0.77 -5.15 6.16
N TRP A 43 -1.60 -4.29 5.57
CA TRP A 43 -3.03 -4.27 5.83
C TRP A 43 -3.71 -5.57 5.45
N LEU A 44 -3.43 -6.12 4.26
CA LEU A 44 -3.96 -7.41 3.84
C LEU A 44 -3.51 -8.52 4.79
N LYS A 45 -2.20 -8.60 5.09
CA LYS A 45 -1.62 -9.63 5.96
C LYS A 45 -2.19 -9.65 7.38
N HIS A 46 -2.56 -8.49 7.94
CA HIS A 46 -3.07 -8.43 9.32
C HIS A 46 -4.60 -8.46 9.40
N ARG A 47 -5.33 -8.10 8.35
CA ARG A 47 -6.80 -7.99 8.38
C ARG A 47 -7.51 -9.13 7.66
N GLU A 48 -6.84 -9.80 6.73
CA GLU A 48 -7.42 -10.88 5.94
C GLU A 48 -6.79 -12.20 6.40
N SER A 49 -7.55 -13.00 7.15
CA SER A 49 -7.05 -14.26 7.73
C SER A 49 -6.62 -15.30 6.68
N THR A 50 -7.12 -15.17 5.46
CA THR A 50 -6.82 -16.05 4.32
C THR A 50 -5.66 -15.54 3.46
N PHE A 51 -5.12 -14.36 3.76
CA PHE A 51 -4.02 -13.78 2.99
C PHE A 51 -2.68 -14.40 3.39
N SER A 52 -2.15 -15.26 2.51
CA SER A 52 -0.90 -16.02 2.73
C SER A 52 0.26 -15.60 1.81
N TYR A 53 0.07 -14.54 1.00
CA TYR A 53 1.08 -14.07 0.04
C TYR A 53 2.24 -13.33 0.71
N TYR A 54 3.46 -13.61 0.24
CA TYR A 54 4.64 -12.85 0.62
C TYR A 54 4.62 -11.46 -0.01
N PHE A 55 5.45 -10.57 0.52
CA PHE A 55 5.55 -9.21 -0.03
C PHE A 55 6.04 -9.22 -1.48
N SER A 56 6.95 -10.15 -1.84
CA SER A 56 7.40 -10.35 -3.22
C SER A 56 6.26 -10.70 -4.17
N ASP A 57 5.34 -11.56 -3.76
CA ASP A 57 4.19 -11.97 -4.58
C ASP A 57 3.28 -10.76 -4.84
N TRP A 58 3.06 -9.96 -3.80
CA TRP A 58 2.30 -8.72 -3.88
C TRP A 58 2.92 -7.69 -4.83
N LEU A 59 4.25 -7.55 -4.82
CA LEU A 59 4.96 -6.64 -5.72
C LEU A 59 4.86 -7.10 -7.19
N LEU A 60 5.00 -8.40 -7.43
CA LEU A 60 5.00 -8.96 -8.79
C LEU A 60 3.60 -9.01 -9.40
N ASN A 61 2.58 -9.35 -8.62
CA ASN A 61 1.21 -9.55 -9.12
C ASN A 61 0.13 -9.15 -8.08
N PRO A 62 0.00 -7.85 -7.76
CA PRO A 62 -0.93 -7.39 -6.73
C PRO A 62 -2.39 -7.72 -7.05
N ILE A 63 -2.78 -7.71 -8.34
CA ILE A 63 -4.14 -8.06 -8.76
C ILE A 63 -4.47 -9.52 -8.42
N GLN A 64 -3.56 -10.45 -8.72
CA GLN A 64 -3.75 -11.88 -8.40
C GLN A 64 -3.87 -12.08 -6.89
N CYS A 65 -2.99 -11.43 -6.12
CA CYS A 65 -3.04 -11.46 -4.66
C CYS A 65 -4.33 -10.88 -4.08
N LEU A 66 -5.03 -9.96 -4.78
CA LEU A 66 -6.34 -9.45 -4.35
C LEU A 66 -7.49 -10.39 -4.68
N LEU A 67 -7.44 -11.07 -5.83
CA LEU A 67 -8.50 -11.96 -6.30
C LEU A 67 -8.59 -13.25 -5.49
N CYS A 68 -7.47 -13.73 -4.96
CA CYS A 68 -7.42 -14.98 -4.19
C CYS A 68 -7.87 -14.83 -2.72
N VAL A 69 -8.19 -13.62 -2.27
CA VAL A 69 -8.64 -13.35 -0.90
C VAL A 69 -10.16 -13.24 -0.89
N ARG A 70 -10.83 -14.33 -0.51
CA ARG A 70 -12.29 -14.40 -0.35
C ARG A 70 -12.77 -13.50 0.79
#